data_AF-A0A2H0VL38-F1
#
_entry.id   AF-A0A2H0VL38-F1
#
_cell.length_a   1.000
_cell.length_b   1.000
_cell.length_c   1.000
_cell.angle_alpha   90.00
_cell.angle_beta   90.00
_cell.angle_gamma   90.00
#
_symmetry.space_group_name_H-M   'P 1'
#
loop_
_entity.id
_entity.type
_entity.pdbx_description
1 polymer ?
#
loop_
_entity_poly.entity_id
_entity_poly.type
_entity_poly.pdbx_seq_one_letter_code
_entity_poly.pdbx_strand_id
1 'polypeptide(L)'
;MPETTDLPLVTQSSKLKIVLKILTLIIVSIAVYLGSAVATGFISVFSNNIETSTFNLIFDSQITIAYLLTYYSLTSFYKMSAHQNYFMFVVTLLLSFTTNFIQGALTLLILPPLLKKLKLIQITA
;
A
#
# COMPACT_ATOMS: atom_id res chain seq x y z
N MET A 1 -36.07 -42.41 -15.00
CA MET A 1 -35.90 -41.19 -14.17
C MET A 1 -34.44 -40.82 -14.24
N PRO A 2 -34.05 -39.70 -14.87
CA PRO A 2 -32.64 -39.31 -14.90
C PRO A 2 -32.31 -38.55 -13.61
N GLU A 3 -31.17 -38.92 -13.03
CA GLU A 3 -30.57 -38.31 -11.84
C GLU A 3 -30.32 -36.82 -12.08
N THR A 4 -30.84 -35.99 -11.18
CA THR A 4 -30.48 -34.57 -11.11
C THR A 4 -29.06 -34.48 -10.55
N THR A 5 -28.09 -34.31 -11.44
CA THR A 5 -26.71 -34.00 -11.10
C THR A 5 -26.64 -32.62 -10.47
N ASP A 6 -26.71 -32.56 -9.14
CA ASP A 6 -26.48 -31.33 -8.37
C ASP A 6 -25.03 -30.87 -8.55
N LEU A 7 -24.84 -29.87 -9.39
CA LEU A 7 -23.54 -29.20 -9.58
C LEU A 7 -23.23 -28.28 -8.38
N PRO A 8 -21.95 -28.18 -7.97
CA PRO A 8 -21.54 -27.51 -6.73
C PRO A 8 -21.50 -25.98 -6.89
N LEU A 9 -22.66 -25.33 -6.72
CA LEU A 9 -22.80 -23.85 -6.72
C LEU A 9 -22.04 -23.15 -5.58
N VAL A 10 -21.70 -23.86 -4.51
CA VAL A 10 -21.09 -23.28 -3.29
C VAL A 10 -19.62 -22.86 -3.51
N THR A 11 -18.90 -23.48 -4.43
CA THR A 11 -17.45 -23.26 -4.62
C THR A 11 -17.12 -22.00 -5.43
N GLN A 12 -18.02 -21.56 -6.33
CA GLN A 12 -17.80 -20.37 -7.18
C GLN A 12 -17.93 -19.05 -6.41
N SER A 13 -18.88 -18.96 -5.46
CA SER A 13 -19.12 -17.74 -4.67
C SER A 13 -17.89 -17.34 -3.82
N SER A 14 -17.17 -18.32 -3.29
CA SER A 14 -15.93 -18.11 -2.52
C SER A 14 -14.81 -17.49 -3.36
N LYS A 15 -14.57 -18.02 -4.56
CA LYS A 15 -13.53 -17.51 -5.46
C LYS A 15 -13.83 -16.08 -5.92
N LEU A 16 -15.09 -15.77 -6.22
CA LEU A 16 -15.52 -14.42 -6.61
C LEU A 16 -15.26 -13.39 -5.50
N LYS A 17 -15.56 -13.73 -4.23
CA LYS A 17 -15.28 -12.86 -3.08
C LYS A 17 -13.79 -12.59 -2.90
N ILE A 18 -12.93 -13.59 -3.11
CA ILE A 18 -11.47 -13.44 -3.05
C ILE A 18 -10.97 -12.52 -4.17
N VAL A 19 -11.43 -12.75 -5.41
CA VAL A 19 -11.06 -11.91 -6.56
C VAL A 19 -11.48 -10.47 -6.35
N LEU A 20 -12.71 -10.23 -5.89
CA LEU A 20 -13.20 -8.88 -5.60
C LEU A 20 -12.36 -8.22 -4.51
N LYS A 21 -12.01 -8.95 -3.44
CA LYS A 21 -11.18 -8.43 -2.35
C LYS A 21 -9.78 -8.01 -2.83
N ILE A 22 -9.16 -8.81 -3.70
CA ILE A 22 -7.86 -8.49 -4.31
C ILE A 22 -7.99 -7.27 -5.22
N LEU A 23 -9.04 -7.22 -6.06
CA LEU A 23 -9.29 -6.09 -6.94
C LEU A 23 -9.46 -4.79 -6.15
N THR A 24 -10.26 -4.81 -5.08
CA THR A 24 -10.44 -3.65 -4.18
C THR A 24 -9.11 -3.23 -3.55
N LEU A 25 -8.28 -4.18 -3.12
CA LEU A 25 -6.95 -3.87 -2.56
C LEU A 25 -6.05 -3.16 -3.58
N ILE A 26 -6.05 -3.61 -4.83
CA ILE A 26 -5.27 -2.99 -5.91
C ILE A 26 -5.78 -1.56 -6.17
N ILE A 27 -7.09 -1.40 -6.34
CA ILE A 27 -7.72 -0.09 -6.61
C ILE A 27 -7.40 0.90 -5.49
N VAL A 28 -7.54 0.48 -4.23
CA VAL A 28 -7.26 1.32 -3.07
C VAL A 28 -5.79 1.72 -3.02
N SER A 29 -4.88 0.79 -3.30
CA SER A 29 -3.44 1.07 -3.30
C SER A 29 -3.07 2.11 -4.36
N ILE A 30 -3.64 1.98 -5.57
CA ILE A 30 -3.45 2.95 -6.66
C ILE A 30 -4.04 4.31 -6.27
N ALA A 31 -5.25 4.33 -5.70
CA ALA A 31 -5.89 5.58 -5.28
C ALA A 31 -5.08 6.31 -4.21
N VAL A 32 -4.52 5.60 -3.21
CA VAL A 32 -3.65 6.17 -2.18
C VAL A 32 -2.37 6.71 -2.78
N TYR A 33 -1.76 5.97 -3.72
CA TYR A 33 -0.54 6.41 -4.41
C TYR A 33 -0.76 7.71 -5.20
N LEU A 34 -1.83 7.77 -6.01
CA LEU A 34 -2.18 8.97 -6.78
C LEU A 34 -2.57 10.14 -5.88
N GLY A 35 -3.34 9.89 -4.82
CA GLY A 35 -3.67 10.91 -3.82
C GLY A 35 -2.43 11.47 -3.14
N SER A 36 -1.43 10.62 -2.85
CA SER A 36 -0.15 11.04 -2.28
C SER A 36 0.68 11.86 -3.27
N ALA A 37 0.62 11.54 -4.56
CA ALA A 37 1.26 12.33 -5.62
C ALA A 37 0.70 13.75 -5.68
N VAL A 38 -0.64 13.87 -5.67
CA VAL A 38 -1.33 15.16 -5.65
C VAL A 38 -0.96 15.95 -4.39
N ALA A 39 -1.04 15.33 -3.21
CA ALA A 39 -0.66 15.97 -1.95
C ALA A 39 0.80 16.45 -1.94
N THR A 40 1.71 15.65 -2.51
CA THR A 40 3.13 16.04 -2.65
C THR A 40 3.30 17.25 -3.56
N GLY A 41 2.59 17.30 -4.68
CA GLY A 41 2.58 18.46 -5.58
C GLY A 41 2.01 19.72 -4.92
N PHE A 42 0.98 19.59 -4.08
CA PHE A 42 0.52 20.71 -3.27
C PHE A 42 1.60 21.18 -2.28
N ILE A 43 2.22 20.26 -1.55
CA ILE A 43 3.26 20.58 -0.56
C ILE A 43 4.45 21.31 -1.21
N SER A 44 4.86 20.92 -2.42
CA SER A 44 5.99 21.56 -3.10
C SER A 44 5.69 22.97 -3.60
N VAL A 45 4.45 23.24 -4.02
CA VAL A 45 4.04 24.60 -4.43
C VAL A 45 4.02 25.57 -3.24
N PHE A 46 3.68 25.09 -2.03
CA PHE A 46 3.62 25.93 -0.83
C PHE A 46 4.93 25.97 -0.03
N SER A 47 5.91 25.14 -0.39
CA SER A 47 7.19 25.07 0.32
C SER A 47 8.32 25.48 -0.59
N ASN A 48 8.83 26.70 -0.38
CA ASN A 48 10.02 27.21 -1.07
C ASN A 48 11.30 26.37 -0.81
N ASN A 49 11.25 25.42 0.14
CA ASN A 49 12.38 24.55 0.51
C ASN A 49 12.22 23.11 0.02
N ILE A 50 11.13 22.76 -0.67
CA ILE A 50 10.88 21.40 -1.16
C ILE A 50 10.99 21.43 -2.68
N GLU A 51 12.18 21.10 -3.20
CA GLU A 51 12.34 20.78 -4.60
C GLU A 51 11.74 19.39 -4.87
N THR A 52 10.62 19.35 -5.60
CA THR A 52 10.12 18.11 -6.23
C THR A 52 10.83 17.80 -7.56
N SER A 53 11.84 18.61 -7.91
CA SER A 53 12.77 18.45 -9.02
C SER A 53 13.60 17.20 -8.76
N THR A 54 13.52 16.07 -9.45
CA THR A 54 13.34 15.79 -10.87
C THR A 54 12.97 14.31 -10.97
N PHE A 55 12.36 13.88 -12.08
CA PHE A 55 12.12 12.46 -12.43
C PHE A 55 13.40 11.60 -12.54
N ASN A 56 14.57 12.09 -12.11
CA ASN A 56 15.80 11.32 -12.03
C ASN A 56 15.76 10.43 -10.79
N LEU A 57 15.28 9.21 -10.98
CA LEU A 57 15.43 8.09 -10.04
C LEU A 57 16.89 7.66 -9.99
N ILE A 58 17.75 8.51 -9.44
CA ILE A 58 19.08 8.13 -9.03
C ILE A 58 18.92 7.50 -7.66
N PHE A 59 19.43 6.28 -7.48
CA PHE A 59 19.43 5.62 -6.19
C PHE A 59 20.16 6.50 -5.16
N ASP A 60 19.42 6.94 -4.15
CA ASP A 60 19.96 7.65 -3.00
C ASP A 60 19.81 6.79 -1.74
N SER A 61 20.96 6.42 -1.17
CA SER A 61 21.03 5.65 0.07
C SER A 61 20.37 6.37 1.26
N GLN A 62 20.41 7.70 1.31
CA GLN A 62 19.79 8.49 2.37
C GLN A 62 18.26 8.42 2.30
N ILE A 63 17.71 8.54 1.10
CA ILE A 63 16.26 8.37 0.87
C ILE A 63 15.83 6.96 1.28
N THR A 64 16.60 5.93 0.89
CA THR A 64 16.32 4.54 1.26
C THR A 64 16.32 4.34 2.78
N ILE A 65 17.31 4.91 3.49
CA ILE A 65 17.35 4.88 4.96
C ILE A 65 16.13 5.57 5.56
N ALA A 66 15.72 6.73 5.02
CA ALA A 66 14.53 7.44 5.50
C ALA A 66 13.24 6.61 5.31
N TYR A 67 13.11 5.88 4.20
CA TYR A 67 12.03 4.92 3.98
C TYR A 67 12.03 3.79 5.01
N LEU A 68 13.21 3.21 5.31
CA LEU A 68 13.35 2.17 6.32
C LEU A 68 12.98 2.66 7.72
N LEU A 69 13.41 3.87 8.10
CA LEU A 69 13.02 4.49 9.36
C LEU A 69 11.50 4.70 9.44
N THR A 70 10.89 5.14 8.34
CA THR A 70 9.42 5.29 8.24
C THR A 70 8.73 3.94 8.44
N TYR A 71 9.22 2.88 7.80
CA TYR A 71 8.72 1.53 8.00
C TYR A 71 8.85 1.04 9.45
N TYR A 72 10.00 1.24 10.09
CA TYR A 72 10.19 0.86 11.50
C TYR A 72 9.23 1.61 12.43
N SER A 73 9.01 2.90 12.18
CA SER A 73 8.01 3.68 12.91
C SER A 73 6.61 3.07 12.73
N LEU A 74 6.18 2.83 11.49
CA LEU A 74 4.86 2.28 11.18
C LEU A 74 4.64 0.89 11.78
N THR A 75 5.63 0.00 11.69
CA THR A 75 5.52 -1.35 12.25
C THR A 75 5.39 -1.34 13.76
N SER A 76 6.05 -0.40 14.45
CA SER A 76 5.89 -0.18 15.89
C SER A 76 4.46 0.26 16.26
N PHE A 77 3.80 1.09 15.43
CA PHE A 77 2.45 1.59 15.71
C PHE A 77 1.34 0.60 15.32
N TYR A 78 1.47 -0.10 14.21
CA TYR A 78 0.37 -0.89 13.63
C TYR A 78 0.38 -2.38 13.97
N LYS A 79 1.38 -2.89 14.74
CA LYS A 79 1.48 -4.29 15.21
C LYS A 79 0.94 -5.32 14.20
N MET A 80 1.46 -5.30 12.97
CA MET A 80 0.94 -6.14 11.90
C MET A 80 1.44 -7.59 12.04
N SER A 81 0.76 -8.54 11.39
CA SER A 81 1.22 -9.93 11.36
C SER A 81 2.55 -10.07 10.59
N ALA A 82 3.30 -11.14 10.84
CA ALA A 82 4.61 -11.35 10.20
C ALA A 82 4.54 -11.26 8.65
N HIS A 83 3.52 -11.86 8.04
CA HIS A 83 3.31 -11.78 6.59
C HIS A 83 3.02 -10.34 6.12
N GLN A 84 2.18 -9.59 6.84
CA GLN A 84 1.87 -8.21 6.48
C GLN A 84 3.08 -7.29 6.65
N ASN A 85 3.87 -7.48 7.71
CA ASN A 85 5.13 -6.76 7.91
C ASN A 85 6.12 -7.03 6.78
N TYR A 86 6.21 -8.27 6.31
CA TYR A 86 7.04 -8.63 5.16
C TYR A 86 6.58 -7.93 3.88
N PHE A 87 5.28 -7.97 3.57
CA PHE A 87 4.75 -7.26 2.40
C PHE A 87 4.95 -5.74 2.50
N MET A 88 4.71 -5.13 3.66
CA MET A 88 4.97 -3.71 3.88
C MET A 88 6.45 -3.37 3.73
N PHE A 89 7.36 -4.25 4.15
CA PHE A 89 8.79 -4.08 3.96
C PHE A 89 9.16 -4.09 2.47
N VAL A 90 8.67 -5.08 1.72
CA VAL A 90 8.90 -5.18 0.27
C VAL A 90 8.34 -3.96 -0.47
N VAL A 91 7.14 -3.50 -0.09
CA VAL A 91 6.54 -2.27 -0.66
C VAL A 91 7.38 -1.04 -0.31
N THR A 92 7.85 -0.93 0.92
CA THR A 92 8.73 0.17 1.36
C THR A 92 10.00 0.22 0.54
N LEU A 93 10.67 -0.94 0.36
CA LEU A 93 11.85 -1.03 -0.49
C LEU A 93 11.52 -0.61 -1.92
N LEU A 94 10.46 -1.15 -2.52
CA LEU A 94 10.08 -0.80 -3.89
C LEU A 94 9.82 0.70 -4.05
N LEU A 95 9.11 1.32 -3.11
CA LEU A 95 8.86 2.77 -3.11
C LEU A 95 10.15 3.59 -3.01
N SER A 96 11.13 3.12 -2.23
CA SER A 96 12.42 3.81 -2.09
C SER A 96 13.21 3.91 -3.39
N PHE A 97 13.03 2.97 -4.32
CA PHE A 97 13.68 2.96 -5.63
C PHE A 97 12.86 3.59 -6.76
N THR A 98 11.58 3.88 -6.53
CA THR A 98 10.64 4.24 -7.61
C THR A 98 9.91 5.55 -7.39
N THR A 99 9.92 6.09 -6.17
CA THR A 99 9.08 7.23 -5.78
C THR A 99 9.79 8.20 -4.87
N ASN A 100 9.52 9.49 -5.06
CA ASN A 100 10.03 10.55 -4.18
C ASN A 100 9.62 10.29 -2.72
N PHE A 101 10.52 10.61 -1.78
CA PHE A 101 10.35 10.30 -0.36
C PHE A 101 9.01 10.78 0.20
N ILE A 102 8.64 12.05 -0.04
CA ILE A 102 7.40 12.63 0.50
C ILE A 102 6.17 11.84 0.01
N GLN A 103 6.13 11.52 -1.27
CA GLN A 103 5.02 10.78 -1.88
C GLN A 103 4.92 9.35 -1.33
N GLY A 104 6.03 8.62 -1.27
CA GLY A 104 6.00 7.25 -0.77
C GLY A 104 5.81 7.18 0.75
N ALA A 105 6.32 8.15 1.52
CA ALA A 105 6.06 8.26 2.96
C ALA A 105 4.57 8.49 3.24
N LEU A 106 3.91 9.40 2.50
CA LEU A 106 2.46 9.60 2.57
C LEU A 106 1.70 8.33 2.19
N THR A 107 2.15 7.63 1.14
CA THR A 107 1.56 6.36 0.71
C THR A 107 1.64 5.32 1.83
N LEU A 108 2.81 5.14 2.44
CA LEU A 108 3.04 4.19 3.53
C LEU A 108 2.30 4.56 4.82
N LEU A 109 2.08 5.85 5.07
CA LEU A 109 1.34 6.32 6.24
C LEU A 109 -0.18 6.08 6.09
N ILE A 110 -0.73 6.34 4.90
CA ILE A 110 -2.17 6.28 4.65
C ILE A 110 -2.64 4.87 4.33
N LEU A 111 -1.82 4.06 3.65
CA LEU A 111 -2.22 2.76 3.14
C LEU A 111 -2.62 1.77 4.26
N PRO A 112 -1.82 1.53 5.32
CA PRO A 112 -2.17 0.59 6.39
C PRO A 112 -3.51 0.88 7.10
N PRO A 113 -3.80 2.11 7.57
CA PRO A 113 -5.08 2.39 8.23
C PRO A 113 -6.27 2.26 7.27
N LEU A 114 -6.10 2.55 5.98
CA LEU A 114 -7.17 2.41 4.99
C LEU A 114 -7.49 0.94 4.71
N LEU A 115 -6.46 0.12 4.53
CA LEU A 115 -6.61 -1.33 4.38
C LEU A 115 -7.25 -1.97 5.63
N LYS A 116 -6.95 -1.46 6.83
CA LYS A 116 -7.61 -1.87 8.08
C LYS A 116 -9.10 -1.53 8.07
N LYS A 117 -9.46 -0.28 7.77
CA LYS A 117 -10.85 0.19 7.74
C LYS A 117 -11.72 -0.62 6.77
N LEU A 118 -11.14 -1.00 5.63
CA LEU A 118 -11.80 -1.82 4.61
C LEU A 118 -11.78 -3.32 4.93
N LYS A 119 -11.28 -3.74 6.10
CA LYS A 119 -11.12 -5.15 6.51
C LYS A 119 -10.34 -5.99 5.48
N LEU A 120 -9.47 -5.34 4.72
CA LEU A 120 -8.62 -6.00 3.72
C LEU A 120 -7.44 -6.69 4.39
N ILE A 121 -6.94 -6.11 5.49
CA ILE A 121 -5.91 -6.69 6.37
C ILE A 121 -6.43 -6.85 7.80
N GLN A 122 -5.89 -7.83 8.52
CA GLN A 122 -6.14 -8.02 9.96
C GLN A 122 -4.95 -7.47 10.75
N ILE A 123 -5.18 -6.45 11.56
CA ILE A 123 -4.19 -5.97 12.54
C ILE A 123 -4.50 -6.64 13.87
N THR A 124 -3.51 -7.34 14.42
CA THR A 124 -3.59 -7.94 15.74
C THR A 124 -3.29 -6.84 16.76
N ALA A 125 -4.33 -6.33 17.43
CA ALA A 125 -4.18 -5.32 18.48
C ALA A 125 -3.64 -5.96 19.77
#